data_AF-A0A0C9XWT1-F1
#
_entry.id   AF-A0A0C9XWT1-F1
#
_cell.length_a   1.000
_cell.length_b   1.000
_cell.length_c   1.000
_cell.angle_alpha   90.00
_cell.angle_beta   90.00
_cell.angle_gamma   90.00
#
_symmetry.space_group_name_H-M   'P 1'
#
loop_
_entity.id
_entity.type
_entity.pdbx_description
1 polymer ?
#
loop_
_entity_poly.entity_id
_entity_poly.type
_entity_poly.pdbx_seq_one_letter_code
_entity_poly.pdbx_strand_id
1 'polypeptide(L)'
;MGNPSDLRFVPSSCATTPIDWTKVPEASKKFLLEGWGEYFEEDPDYDDEDEDYEGDGGTVKTRPLPATIEDLAKMFDESKFFGYMKPELCTLLLDISEFGLAEPRLPTSNTSFGLSVGPRFYMKYIYQVWVVLFTPGSRHAVTCYSPRIPPTEDAFEEAGIARDRAVAEEYDAKLCEEVSRLGTLEVVARQKLAGWEGSTLKGNMEYAQLTNAIMGLPHSHPAYVAMAQHYGNLWRNP
;
A
#
# COMPACT_ATOMS: atom_id res chain seq x y z
N MET A 1 -5.89 -9.49 -16.55
CA MET A 1 -6.15 -9.27 -15.11
C MET A 1 -4.83 -8.82 -14.47
N GLY A 2 -4.85 -7.87 -13.51
CA GLY A 2 -3.61 -7.40 -12.84
C GLY A 2 -3.10 -8.39 -11.79
N ASN A 3 -1.80 -8.36 -11.51
CA ASN A 3 -1.17 -9.22 -10.50
C ASN A 3 -1.55 -8.78 -9.08
N PRO A 4 -1.77 -9.70 -8.13
CA PRO A 4 -1.95 -9.36 -6.73
C PRO A 4 -0.66 -8.74 -6.15
N SER A 5 -0.80 -8.03 -5.04
CA SER A 5 0.30 -7.50 -4.25
C SER A 5 0.45 -8.34 -2.99
N ASP A 6 1.67 -8.67 -2.61
CA ASP A 6 1.92 -9.51 -1.43
C ASP A 6 2.59 -8.70 -0.33
N LEU A 7 2.11 -8.85 0.91
CA LEU A 7 2.76 -8.26 2.07
C LEU A 7 4.16 -8.84 2.22
N ARG A 8 5.17 -7.95 2.31
CA ARG A 8 6.57 -8.37 2.50
C ARG A 8 7.09 -8.02 3.88
N PHE A 9 6.73 -6.85 4.38
CA PHE A 9 7.28 -6.37 5.63
C PHE A 9 6.40 -5.30 6.27
N VAL A 10 6.19 -5.41 7.59
CA VAL A 10 5.68 -4.34 8.44
C VAL A 10 6.71 -4.14 9.54
N PRO A 11 7.34 -2.97 9.67
CA PRO A 11 8.31 -2.74 10.75
C PRO A 11 7.66 -2.92 12.11
N SER A 12 8.30 -3.70 12.99
CA SER A 12 7.82 -3.94 14.35
C SER A 12 7.66 -2.64 15.15
N SER A 13 8.43 -1.61 14.82
CA SER A 13 8.33 -0.27 15.40
C SER A 13 6.97 0.41 15.21
N CYS A 14 6.18 -0.02 14.21
CA CYS A 14 4.88 0.57 13.91
C CYS A 14 3.75 -0.44 13.63
N ALA A 15 4.03 -1.75 13.64
CA ALA A 15 3.04 -2.79 13.39
C ALA A 15 1.80 -2.62 14.29
N THR A 16 2.01 -2.38 15.58
CA THR A 16 0.93 -2.21 16.57
C THR A 16 0.41 -0.78 16.67
N THR A 17 0.79 0.12 15.75
CA THR A 17 0.25 1.49 15.76
C THR A 17 -1.26 1.45 15.50
N PRO A 18 -2.09 1.95 16.42
CA PRO A 18 -3.53 1.86 16.29
C PRO A 18 -4.08 2.88 15.27
N ILE A 19 -5.19 2.51 14.62
CA ILE A 19 -5.94 3.40 13.72
C ILE A 19 -7.25 3.80 14.40
N ASP A 20 -7.42 5.09 14.65
CA ASP A 20 -8.63 5.69 15.22
C ASP A 20 -9.68 5.95 14.12
N TRP A 21 -10.43 4.92 13.78
CA TRP A 21 -11.51 4.98 12.79
C TRP A 21 -12.66 5.90 13.18
N THR A 22 -12.74 6.37 14.43
CA THR A 22 -13.79 7.33 14.83
C THR A 22 -13.55 8.73 14.23
N LYS A 23 -12.30 9.03 13.87
CA LYS A 23 -11.90 10.31 13.27
C LYS A 23 -11.79 10.26 11.75
N VAL A 24 -11.64 9.07 11.18
CA VAL A 24 -11.59 8.88 9.72
C VAL A 24 -12.98 9.14 9.12
N PRO A 25 -13.11 9.83 7.97
CA PRO A 25 -14.38 10.04 7.30
C PRO A 25 -15.13 8.74 6.98
N GLU A 26 -16.47 8.76 7.10
CA GLU A 26 -17.34 7.60 6.79
C GLU A 26 -17.22 7.12 5.34
N ALA A 27 -17.02 8.03 4.39
CA ALA A 27 -16.81 7.67 2.99
C ALA A 27 -15.58 6.76 2.80
N SER A 28 -14.48 7.06 3.51
CA SER A 28 -13.23 6.31 3.43
C SER A 28 -13.35 4.94 4.12
N LYS A 29 -14.06 4.86 5.26
CA LYS A 29 -14.41 3.59 5.90
C LYS A 29 -15.23 2.69 4.97
N LYS A 30 -16.28 3.24 4.38
CA LYS A 30 -17.15 2.53 3.43
C LYS A 30 -16.35 2.02 2.23
N PHE A 31 -15.53 2.88 1.63
CA PHE A 31 -14.68 2.51 0.49
C PHE A 31 -13.71 1.37 0.83
N LEU A 32 -13.08 1.40 2.02
CA LEU A 32 -12.20 0.31 2.46
C LEU A 32 -12.96 -1.03 2.55
N LEU A 33 -14.13 -1.03 3.20
CA LEU A 33 -14.90 -2.26 3.41
C LEU A 33 -15.50 -2.81 2.12
N GLU A 34 -15.95 -1.95 1.20
CA GLU A 34 -16.43 -2.37 -0.13
C GLU A 34 -15.29 -2.94 -0.99
N GLY A 35 -14.05 -2.48 -0.79
CA GLY A 35 -12.89 -2.93 -1.57
C GLY A 35 -12.20 -4.19 -1.02
N TRP A 36 -12.09 -4.29 0.30
CA TRP A 36 -11.25 -5.30 0.99
C TRP A 36 -11.90 -5.89 2.25
N GLY A 37 -13.13 -5.48 2.57
CA GLY A 37 -13.86 -6.00 3.72
C GLY A 37 -14.48 -7.36 3.46
N GLU A 38 -14.79 -7.72 2.22
CA GLU A 38 -15.45 -8.99 1.90
C GLU A 38 -14.45 -10.12 1.69
N TYR A 39 -14.70 -11.28 2.29
CA TYR A 39 -13.98 -12.52 2.01
C TYR A 39 -14.95 -13.70 1.96
N PHE A 40 -14.58 -14.72 1.19
CA PHE A 40 -15.30 -15.98 1.14
C PHE A 40 -14.77 -16.87 2.26
N GLU A 41 -15.66 -17.34 3.13
CA GLU A 41 -15.35 -18.38 4.11
C GLU A 41 -15.93 -19.69 3.59
N GLU A 42 -15.03 -20.61 3.24
CA GLU A 42 -15.38 -21.98 2.87
C GLU A 42 -15.97 -22.70 4.08
N ASP A 43 -17.03 -23.47 3.86
CA ASP A 43 -17.62 -24.29 4.90
C ASP A 43 -16.60 -25.36 5.34
N PRO A 44 -16.19 -25.40 6.63
CA PRO A 44 -15.21 -26.36 7.12
C PRO A 44 -15.66 -27.83 7.02
N ASP A 45 -16.95 -28.08 6.77
CA ASP A 45 -17.49 -29.43 6.54
C ASP A 45 -17.49 -29.84 5.04
N TYR A 46 -16.84 -29.06 4.17
CA TYR A 46 -16.62 -29.42 2.77
C TYR A 46 -15.62 -30.58 2.65
N ASP A 47 -16.13 -31.78 2.37
CA ASP A 47 -15.32 -32.98 2.09
C ASP A 47 -15.30 -33.21 0.57
N ASP A 48 -14.11 -33.12 -0.04
CA ASP A 48 -13.87 -33.25 -1.50
C ASP A 48 -14.23 -34.64 -2.06
N GLU A 49 -14.61 -35.61 -1.21
CA GLU A 49 -14.90 -37.00 -1.58
C GLU A 49 -16.36 -37.29 -1.97
N ASP A 50 -17.30 -36.36 -1.74
CA ASP A 50 -18.71 -36.52 -2.12
C ASP A 50 -18.98 -35.92 -3.52
N GLU A 51 -18.87 -36.75 -4.57
CA GLU A 51 -19.07 -36.39 -6.00
C GLU A 51 -20.48 -35.87 -6.34
N ASP A 52 -21.44 -35.94 -5.40
CA ASP A 52 -22.85 -35.60 -5.55
C ASP A 52 -23.33 -34.40 -4.71
N TYR A 53 -22.41 -33.63 -4.09
CA TYR A 53 -22.77 -32.43 -3.32
C TYR A 53 -22.98 -31.18 -4.21
N GLU A 54 -24.25 -30.81 -4.47
CA GLU A 54 -24.64 -29.49 -5.04
C GLU A 54 -24.59 -28.37 -3.99
N GLY A 55 -23.44 -28.17 -3.34
CA GLY A 55 -23.26 -27.22 -2.26
C GLY A 55 -22.92 -25.81 -2.70
N ASP A 56 -23.88 -24.89 -2.60
CA ASP A 56 -23.66 -23.43 -2.52
C ASP A 56 -23.09 -23.06 -1.13
N GLY A 57 -22.01 -23.75 -0.72
CA GLY A 57 -21.56 -23.90 0.67
C GLY A 57 -20.51 -22.88 1.10
N GLY A 58 -20.69 -21.60 0.81
CA GLY A 58 -19.82 -20.59 1.37
C GLY A 58 -20.54 -19.28 1.59
N THR A 59 -20.17 -18.58 2.66
CA THR A 59 -20.79 -17.29 3.00
C THR A 59 -19.79 -16.17 2.78
N VAL A 60 -20.24 -15.11 2.11
CA VAL A 60 -19.48 -13.86 2.04
C VAL A 60 -19.57 -13.19 3.41
N LYS A 61 -18.43 -13.08 4.10
CA LYS A 61 -18.33 -12.39 5.38
C LYS A 61 -17.64 -11.06 5.23
N THR A 62 -18.01 -10.11 6.09
CA THR A 62 -17.40 -8.79 6.16
C THR A 62 -16.43 -8.72 7.32
N ARG A 63 -15.18 -8.34 7.05
CA ARG A 63 -14.12 -8.07 8.02
C ARG A 63 -14.43 -6.79 8.79
N PRO A 64 -14.05 -6.71 10.08
CA PRO A 64 -14.06 -5.44 10.79
C PRO A 64 -13.01 -4.48 10.21
N LEU A 65 -13.14 -3.19 10.54
CA LEU A 65 -12.08 -2.21 10.25
C LEU A 65 -10.77 -2.61 10.96
N PRO A 66 -9.60 -2.47 10.30
CA PRO A 66 -8.34 -2.97 10.84
C PRO A 66 -7.89 -2.13 12.04
N ALA A 67 -7.60 -2.76 13.18
CA ALA A 67 -7.29 -2.04 14.41
C ALA A 67 -5.90 -1.37 14.37
N THR A 68 -4.95 -1.95 13.61
CA THR A 68 -3.56 -1.51 13.54
C THR A 68 -3.06 -1.38 12.10
N ILE A 69 -1.87 -0.81 11.93
CA ILE A 69 -1.16 -0.76 10.64
C ILE A 69 -0.87 -2.16 10.10
N GLU A 70 -0.51 -3.10 10.97
CA GLU A 70 -0.32 -4.49 10.56
C GLU A 70 -1.63 -5.11 10.05
N ASP A 71 -2.75 -4.89 10.75
CA ASP A 71 -4.06 -5.39 10.31
C ASP A 71 -4.48 -4.78 8.96
N LEU A 72 -4.18 -3.49 8.76
CA LEU A 72 -4.44 -2.80 7.49
C LEU A 72 -3.60 -3.40 6.37
N ALA A 73 -2.31 -3.64 6.62
CA ALA A 73 -1.42 -4.24 5.65
C ALA A 73 -1.84 -5.67 5.28
N LYS A 74 -2.28 -6.47 6.26
CA LYS A 74 -2.85 -7.81 6.05
C LYS A 74 -4.18 -7.78 5.30
N MET A 75 -5.01 -6.76 5.53
CA MET A 75 -6.24 -6.56 4.77
C MET A 75 -5.96 -6.31 3.28
N PHE A 76 -4.82 -5.71 2.95
CA PHE A 76 -4.39 -5.52 1.57
C PHE A 76 -3.59 -6.70 0.99
N ASP A 77 -3.23 -7.68 1.81
CA ASP A 77 -2.43 -8.82 1.38
C ASP A 77 -3.16 -9.62 0.30
N GLU A 78 -2.39 -10.11 -0.67
CA GLU A 78 -2.86 -10.78 -1.89
C GLU A 78 -3.88 -9.98 -2.73
N SER A 79 -4.03 -8.68 -2.47
CA SER A 79 -4.99 -7.81 -3.16
C SER A 79 -4.32 -6.96 -4.24
N LYS A 80 -5.12 -6.39 -5.15
CA LYS A 80 -4.62 -5.51 -6.24
C LYS A 80 -4.31 -4.08 -5.75
N PHE A 81 -3.73 -3.95 -4.56
CA PHE A 81 -3.51 -2.65 -3.90
C PHE A 81 -2.51 -1.76 -4.66
N PHE A 82 -1.27 -2.21 -4.88
CA PHE A 82 -0.21 -1.37 -5.46
C PHE A 82 -0.25 -1.23 -7.00
N GLY A 83 -1.21 -1.89 -7.66
CA GLY A 83 -1.49 -1.73 -9.09
C GLY A 83 -2.58 -0.69 -9.41
N TYR A 84 -3.31 -0.22 -8.40
CA TYR A 84 -4.48 0.65 -8.57
C TYR A 84 -4.51 1.74 -7.50
N MET A 85 -3.52 2.65 -7.52
CA MET A 85 -3.53 3.92 -6.76
C MET A 85 -4.63 4.87 -7.27
N LYS A 86 -5.88 4.42 -7.22
CA LYS A 86 -7.06 5.18 -7.61
C LYS A 86 -7.23 6.40 -6.69
N PRO A 87 -7.91 7.45 -7.15
CA PRO A 87 -8.13 8.64 -6.33
C PRO A 87 -8.73 8.35 -4.96
N GLU A 88 -9.68 7.41 -4.89
CA GLU A 88 -10.35 6.99 -3.66
C GLU A 88 -9.40 6.26 -2.71
N LEU A 89 -8.51 5.42 -3.25
CA LEU A 89 -7.48 4.73 -2.46
C LEU A 89 -6.47 5.73 -1.89
N CYS A 90 -5.97 6.65 -2.71
CA CYS A 90 -5.10 7.72 -2.23
C CYS A 90 -5.79 8.57 -1.16
N THR A 91 -7.09 8.86 -1.35
CA THR A 91 -7.90 9.60 -0.36
C THR A 91 -7.99 8.85 0.96
N LEU A 92 -8.31 7.55 0.92
CA LEU A 92 -8.34 6.69 2.10
C LEU A 92 -7.00 6.72 2.88
N LEU A 93 -5.88 6.51 2.18
CA LEU A 93 -4.55 6.50 2.82
C LEU A 93 -4.18 7.87 3.40
N LEU A 94 -4.55 8.96 2.71
CA LEU A 94 -4.35 10.32 3.20
C LEU A 94 -5.23 10.61 4.43
N ASP A 95 -6.48 10.17 4.44
CA ASP A 95 -7.39 10.34 5.58
C ASP A 95 -6.94 9.52 6.79
N ILE A 96 -6.40 8.31 6.59
CA ILE A 96 -5.76 7.54 7.67
C ILE A 96 -4.56 8.31 8.24
N SER A 97 -3.71 8.86 7.37
CA SER A 97 -2.56 9.67 7.78
C SER A 97 -2.97 10.90 8.58
N GLU A 98 -4.01 11.61 8.14
CA GLU A 98 -4.45 12.88 8.72
C GLU A 98 -5.24 12.68 10.02
N PHE A 99 -6.18 11.73 10.03
CA PHE A 99 -7.16 11.60 11.11
C PHE A 99 -7.04 10.31 11.92
N GLY A 100 -6.65 9.21 11.26
CA GLY A 100 -6.63 7.88 11.87
C GLY A 100 -5.40 7.62 12.74
N LEU A 101 -4.27 8.26 12.45
CA LEU A 101 -3.02 8.02 13.17
C LEU A 101 -2.74 9.14 14.16
N ALA A 102 -2.37 8.77 15.38
CA ALA A 102 -1.98 9.72 16.41
C ALA A 102 -0.68 10.43 16.02
N GLU A 103 -0.66 11.75 16.18
CA GLU A 103 0.57 12.53 16.03
C GLU A 103 1.69 11.95 16.91
N PRO A 104 2.94 11.90 16.42
CA PRO A 104 4.06 11.52 17.25
C PRO A 104 4.10 12.46 18.45
N ARG A 105 3.97 11.92 19.67
CA ARG A 105 4.12 12.72 20.88
C ARG A 105 5.52 13.36 20.82
N LEU A 106 5.57 14.68 20.69
CA LEU A 106 6.83 15.43 20.75
C LEU A 106 7.60 14.96 22.00
N PRO A 107 8.89 14.61 21.88
CA PRO A 107 9.65 14.19 23.03
C PRO A 107 9.65 15.32 24.06
N THR A 108 9.08 15.04 25.24
CA THR A 108 9.38 15.84 26.42
C THR A 108 10.90 15.78 26.62
N SER A 109 11.49 16.90 27.02
CA SER A 109 12.91 17.30 26.93
C SER A 109 14.01 16.30 27.36
N ASN A 110 13.66 15.10 27.82
CA ASN A 110 14.56 14.08 28.33
C ASN A 110 14.62 12.78 27.49
N THR A 111 13.95 12.71 26.34
CA THR A 111 14.02 11.52 25.46
C THR A 111 14.87 11.84 24.23
N SER A 112 15.88 11.02 23.97
CA SER A 112 16.87 11.22 22.90
C SER A 112 16.21 11.52 21.55
N PHE A 113 16.65 12.62 20.94
CA PHE A 113 16.21 13.12 19.64
C PHE A 113 16.40 12.07 18.54
N GLY A 114 15.28 11.49 18.10
CA GLY A 114 15.10 10.90 16.79
C GLY A 114 13.64 11.10 16.43
N LEU A 115 13.35 11.87 15.38
CA LEU A 115 11.99 11.92 14.83
C LEU A 115 11.63 10.49 14.42
N SER A 116 10.58 9.92 15.00
CA SER A 116 10.18 8.56 14.64
C SER A 116 9.74 8.57 13.18
N VAL A 117 10.35 7.71 12.38
CA VAL A 117 9.84 7.42 11.03
C VAL A 117 8.38 7.03 11.19
N GLY A 118 7.52 7.65 10.39
CA GLY A 118 6.09 7.41 10.48
C GLY A 118 5.72 5.93 10.25
N PRO A 119 4.50 5.54 10.61
CA PRO A 119 4.03 4.18 10.36
C PRO A 119 4.09 3.86 8.87
N ARG A 120 4.42 2.61 8.54
CA ARG A 120 4.64 2.18 7.17
C ARG A 120 4.49 0.68 7.02
N PHE A 121 4.26 0.25 5.80
CA PHE A 121 4.26 -1.16 5.42
C PHE A 121 4.75 -1.31 3.97
N TYR A 122 5.23 -2.49 3.65
CA TYR A 122 5.91 -2.82 2.40
C TYR A 122 5.23 -4.00 1.73
N MET A 123 4.87 -3.85 0.45
CA MET A 123 4.27 -4.93 -0.32
C MET A 123 4.94 -5.04 -1.68
N LYS A 124 5.05 -6.27 -2.19
CA LYS A 124 5.54 -6.52 -3.54
C LYS A 124 4.41 -6.33 -4.52
N TYR A 125 4.70 -5.65 -5.62
CA TYR A 125 3.84 -5.62 -6.80
C TYR A 125 4.69 -5.86 -8.04
N ILE A 126 4.42 -6.96 -8.74
CA ILE A 126 5.17 -7.41 -9.91
C ILE A 126 6.67 -7.54 -9.58
N TYR A 127 7.52 -6.64 -10.10
CA TYR A 127 8.97 -6.67 -9.97
C TYR A 127 9.49 -5.65 -8.96
N GLN A 128 8.64 -5.07 -8.11
CA GLN A 128 9.06 -3.99 -7.21
C GLN A 128 8.46 -4.18 -5.83
N VAL A 129 9.23 -3.81 -4.81
CA VAL A 129 8.71 -3.60 -3.46
C VAL A 129 8.27 -2.15 -3.37
N TRP A 130 7.04 -1.94 -2.96
CA TRP A 130 6.46 -0.64 -2.70
C TRP A 130 6.35 -0.41 -1.20
N VAL A 131 6.44 0.84 -0.78
CA VAL A 131 6.18 1.28 0.60
C VAL A 131 5.11 2.34 0.61
N VAL A 132 4.20 2.28 1.58
CA VAL A 132 3.40 3.42 2.00
C VAL A 132 3.95 3.91 3.33
N LEU A 133 4.38 5.18 3.36
CA LEU A 133 4.86 5.87 4.56
C LEU A 133 3.86 6.95 4.95
N PHE A 134 3.23 6.78 6.11
CA PHE A 134 2.29 7.75 6.67
C PHE A 134 3.03 8.86 7.42
N THR A 135 2.45 10.06 7.44
CA THR A 135 2.88 11.15 8.32
C THR A 135 1.71 11.52 9.22
N PRO A 136 1.61 10.89 10.41
CA PRO A 136 0.46 11.05 11.30
C PRO A 136 0.13 12.50 11.61
N GLY A 137 -1.16 12.84 11.66
CA GLY A 137 -1.68 14.20 11.88
C GLY A 137 -1.55 15.12 10.67
N SER A 138 -1.15 14.61 9.51
CA SER A 138 -1.03 15.40 8.31
C SER A 138 -1.50 14.66 7.07
N ARG A 139 -1.96 15.44 6.08
CA ARG A 139 -2.31 14.94 4.74
C ARG A 139 -1.09 14.79 3.82
N HIS A 140 0.04 14.35 4.40
CA HIS A 140 1.31 14.17 3.71
C HIS A 140 1.78 12.73 3.85
N ALA A 141 1.22 11.82 3.08
CA ALA A 141 1.73 10.45 3.00
C ALA A 141 2.49 10.23 1.69
N VAL A 142 3.39 9.25 1.69
CA VAL A 142 4.32 9.01 0.59
C VAL A 142 4.27 7.56 0.14
N THR A 143 4.44 7.35 -1.15
CA THR A 143 4.73 6.05 -1.73
C THR A 143 6.12 6.04 -2.33
N CYS A 144 6.89 4.98 -2.09
CA CYS A 144 8.13 4.74 -2.84
C CYS A 144 8.11 3.35 -3.44
N TYR A 145 8.91 3.13 -4.48
CA TYR A 145 9.09 1.81 -5.07
C TYR A 145 10.56 1.51 -5.32
N SER A 146 10.92 0.25 -5.13
CA SER A 146 12.27 -0.24 -5.35
C SER A 146 12.63 -0.18 -6.84
N PRO A 147 13.93 -0.21 -7.15
CA PRO A 147 14.39 -0.68 -8.45
C PRO A 147 13.76 -2.05 -8.79
N ARG A 148 13.67 -2.35 -10.09
CA ARG A 148 13.15 -3.66 -10.55
C ARG A 148 14.00 -4.80 -9.98
N ILE A 149 13.35 -5.70 -9.27
CA ILE A 149 13.89 -6.96 -8.76
C ILE A 149 13.73 -7.98 -9.89
N PRO A 150 14.84 -8.56 -10.40
CA PRO A 150 14.77 -9.55 -11.46
C PRO A 150 13.88 -10.73 -11.05
N PRO A 151 12.99 -11.22 -11.94
CA PRO A 151 12.23 -12.42 -11.67
C PRO A 151 13.16 -13.61 -11.52
N THR A 152 12.81 -14.49 -10.60
CA THR A 152 13.51 -15.75 -10.38
C THR A 152 12.50 -16.87 -10.29
N GLU A 153 12.93 -18.11 -10.54
CA GLU A 153 12.05 -19.27 -10.51
C GLU A 153 11.40 -19.47 -9.13
N ASP A 154 12.09 -19.05 -8.06
CA ASP A 154 11.67 -19.13 -6.66
C ASP A 154 10.85 -17.91 -6.19
N ALA A 155 10.33 -17.05 -7.08
CA ALA A 155 9.71 -15.76 -6.70
C ALA A 155 8.49 -15.87 -5.77
N PHE A 156 7.81 -17.01 -5.76
CA PHE A 156 6.67 -17.33 -4.90
C PHE A 156 7.03 -18.35 -3.80
N GLU A 157 8.25 -18.87 -3.81
CA GLU A 157 8.74 -19.77 -2.78
C GLU A 157 9.33 -18.98 -1.61
N GLU A 158 9.55 -19.64 -0.47
CA GLU A 158 10.10 -19.02 0.74
C GLU A 158 11.39 -18.24 0.47
N ALA A 159 12.25 -18.73 -0.43
CA ALA A 159 13.50 -18.08 -0.79
C ALA A 159 13.29 -16.75 -1.53
N GLY A 160 12.34 -16.68 -2.47
CA GLY A 160 11.98 -15.44 -3.16
C GLY A 160 11.33 -14.44 -2.21
N ILE A 161 10.40 -14.90 -1.37
CA ILE A 161 9.73 -14.08 -0.35
C ILE A 161 10.75 -13.49 0.62
N ALA A 162 11.70 -14.31 1.10
CA ALA A 162 12.76 -13.87 2.00
C ALA A 162 13.67 -12.82 1.35
N ARG A 163 13.96 -12.95 0.06
CA ARG A 163 14.75 -11.97 -0.70
C ARG A 163 14.02 -10.63 -0.82
N ASP A 164 12.75 -10.64 -1.20
CA ASP A 164 11.97 -9.40 -1.32
C ASP A 164 11.81 -8.70 0.04
N ARG A 165 11.63 -9.49 1.10
CA ARG A 165 11.62 -9.00 2.47
C ARG A 165 12.97 -8.38 2.85
N ALA A 166 14.09 -9.01 2.52
CA ALA A 166 15.41 -8.44 2.79
C ALA A 166 15.62 -7.10 2.08
N VAL A 167 15.11 -6.93 0.85
CA VAL A 167 15.11 -5.64 0.13
C VAL A 167 14.29 -4.58 0.89
N ALA A 168 13.12 -4.95 1.40
CA ALA A 168 12.29 -4.06 2.20
C ALA A 168 12.97 -3.65 3.52
N GLU A 169 13.58 -4.60 4.22
CA GLU A 169 14.28 -4.38 5.49
C GLU A 169 15.55 -3.54 5.33
N GLU A 170 16.35 -3.77 4.27
CA GLU A 170 17.52 -2.94 3.95
C GLU A 170 17.12 -1.49 3.68
N TYR A 171 16.04 -1.29 2.93
CA TYR A 171 15.49 0.04 2.68
C TYR A 171 14.99 0.69 3.97
N ASP A 172 14.27 -0.06 4.81
CA ASP A 172 13.74 0.44 6.08
C ASP A 172 14.84 0.99 6.98
N ALA A 173 15.97 0.28 7.08
CA ALA A 173 17.13 0.71 7.84
C ALA A 173 17.68 2.05 7.33
N LYS A 174 17.83 2.19 6.00
CA LYS A 174 18.29 3.45 5.37
C LYS A 174 17.31 4.59 5.55
N LEU A 175 16.01 4.32 5.43
CA LEU A 175 14.96 5.31 5.67
C LEU A 175 15.01 5.81 7.12
N CYS A 176 15.18 4.90 8.08
CA CYS A 176 15.34 5.25 9.50
C CYS A 176 16.55 6.15 9.74
N GLU A 177 17.69 5.86 9.10
CA GLU A 177 18.89 6.68 9.19
C GLU A 177 18.66 8.08 8.60
N GLU A 178 18.06 8.17 7.40
CA GLU A 178 17.80 9.44 6.73
C GLU A 178 16.80 10.32 7.50
N VAL A 179 15.71 9.74 8.02
CA VAL A 179 14.73 10.46 8.85
C VAL A 179 15.35 10.90 10.17
N SER A 180 16.21 10.08 10.77
CA SER A 180 16.94 10.48 11.98
C SER A 180 17.84 11.69 11.72
N ARG A 181 18.39 11.82 10.50
CA ARG A 181 19.28 12.93 10.11
C ARG A 181 18.55 14.21 9.70
N LEU A 182 17.45 14.09 8.94
CA LEU A 182 16.80 15.22 8.24
C LEU A 182 15.38 15.51 8.77
N GLY A 183 14.77 14.55 9.46
CA GLY A 183 13.38 14.59 9.86
C GLY A 183 12.40 14.19 8.75
N THR A 184 11.22 13.69 9.15
CA THR A 184 10.25 13.07 8.25
C THR A 184 9.80 14.00 7.13
N LEU A 185 9.49 15.27 7.43
CA LEU A 185 8.98 16.22 6.43
C LEU A 185 10.03 16.59 5.38
N GLU A 186 11.30 16.76 5.76
CA GLU A 186 12.36 17.07 4.81
C GLU A 186 12.67 15.87 3.92
N VAL A 187 12.64 14.67 4.50
CA VAL A 187 12.75 13.39 3.77
C VAL A 187 11.64 13.29 2.73
N VAL A 188 10.37 13.47 3.13
CA VAL A 188 9.19 13.46 2.24
C VAL A 188 9.28 14.47 1.08
N ALA A 189 9.93 15.63 1.29
CA ALA A 189 10.11 16.64 0.25
C ALA A 189 11.13 16.22 -0.84
N ARG A 190 12.01 15.25 -0.54
CA ARG A 190 12.97 14.72 -1.51
C ARG A 190 12.28 13.63 -2.31
N GLN A 191 12.14 13.83 -3.62
CA GLN A 191 11.56 12.85 -4.56
C GLN A 191 12.34 11.53 -4.66
N LYS A 192 13.48 11.43 -3.97
CA LYS A 192 14.21 10.18 -3.73
C LYS A 192 14.43 10.00 -2.23
N LEU A 193 13.99 8.86 -1.73
CA LEU A 193 13.93 8.50 -0.32
C LEU A 193 14.75 7.24 -0.13
N ALA A 194 15.81 7.29 0.67
CA ALA A 194 16.73 6.15 0.87
C ALA A 194 17.18 5.48 -0.46
N GLY A 195 17.31 6.28 -1.53
CA GLY A 195 17.70 5.83 -2.87
C GLY A 195 16.58 5.24 -3.74
N TRP A 196 15.36 5.09 -3.22
CA TRP A 196 14.19 4.70 -4.02
C TRP A 196 13.49 5.92 -4.59
N GLU A 197 12.80 5.72 -5.72
CA GLU A 197 11.96 6.76 -6.31
C GLU A 197 10.67 6.89 -5.49
N GLY A 198 10.36 8.12 -5.10
CA GLY A 198 9.24 8.45 -4.23
C GLY A 198 8.29 9.46 -4.87
N SER A 199 7.02 9.36 -4.50
CA SER A 199 5.98 10.31 -4.85
C SER A 199 5.09 10.55 -3.63
N THR A 200 4.50 11.73 -3.53
CA THR A 200 3.47 11.97 -2.52
C THR A 200 2.17 11.26 -2.93
N LEU A 201 1.41 10.74 -1.97
CA LEU A 201 0.10 10.16 -2.25
C LEU A 201 -0.86 11.18 -2.87
N LYS A 202 -0.69 12.48 -2.56
CA LYS A 202 -1.40 13.56 -3.23
C LYS A 202 -1.03 13.66 -4.71
N GLY A 203 0.26 13.62 -5.05
CA GLY A 203 0.71 13.59 -6.44
C GLY A 203 0.19 12.37 -7.20
N ASN A 204 0.17 11.19 -6.55
CA ASN A 204 -0.44 9.99 -7.14
C ASN A 204 -1.94 10.15 -7.37
N MET A 205 -2.66 10.77 -6.42
CA MET A 205 -4.08 11.07 -6.56
C MET A 205 -4.34 12.00 -7.76
N GLU A 206 -3.58 13.09 -7.88
CA GLU A 206 -3.68 14.03 -9.00
C GLU A 206 -3.40 13.35 -10.34
N TYR A 207 -2.36 12.51 -10.40
CA TYR A 207 -2.04 11.71 -11.58
C TYR A 207 -3.15 10.71 -11.93
N ALA A 208 -3.72 10.04 -10.93
CA ALA A 208 -4.81 9.08 -11.13
C ALA A 208 -6.10 9.76 -11.60
N GLN A 209 -6.43 10.94 -11.06
CA GLN A 209 -7.56 11.75 -11.52
C GLN A 209 -7.37 12.20 -12.98
N LEU A 210 -6.18 12.69 -13.32
CA LEU A 210 -5.85 13.07 -14.69
C LEU A 210 -5.95 11.88 -15.65
N THR A 211 -5.39 10.73 -15.25
CA THR A 211 -5.44 9.48 -16.03
C THR A 211 -6.89 9.06 -16.26
N ASN A 212 -7.72 9.01 -15.23
CA ASN A 212 -9.13 8.66 -15.33
C ASN A 212 -9.88 9.62 -16.27
N ALA A 213 -9.62 10.93 -16.16
CA ALA A 213 -10.22 11.92 -17.03
C ALA A 213 -9.84 11.71 -18.51
N ILE A 214 -8.55 11.44 -18.78
CA ILE A 214 -8.05 11.17 -20.14
C ILE A 214 -8.64 9.86 -20.69
N MET A 215 -8.68 8.81 -19.88
CA MET A 215 -9.21 7.50 -20.29
C MET A 215 -10.73 7.53 -20.51
N GLY A 216 -11.45 8.50 -19.96
CA GLY A 216 -12.87 8.75 -20.23
C GLY A 216 -13.16 9.48 -21.56
N LEU A 217 -12.12 9.95 -22.27
CA LEU A 217 -12.28 10.61 -23.57
C LEU A 217 -12.57 9.58 -24.68
N PRO A 218 -13.12 10.02 -25.83
CA PRO A 218 -13.25 9.16 -27.00
C PRO A 218 -11.91 8.53 -27.39
N HIS A 219 -11.92 7.29 -27.85
CA HIS A 219 -10.70 6.54 -28.21
C HIS A 219 -9.88 7.19 -29.34
N SER A 220 -10.51 8.05 -30.16
CA SER A 220 -9.85 8.84 -31.20
C SER A 220 -9.23 10.14 -30.67
N HIS A 221 -9.49 10.52 -29.42
CA HIS A 221 -8.97 11.74 -28.84
C HIS A 221 -7.44 11.65 -28.69
N PRO A 222 -6.66 12.65 -29.13
CA PRO A 222 -5.19 12.58 -29.10
C PRO A 222 -4.60 12.26 -27.73
N ALA A 223 -5.17 12.82 -26.65
CA ALA A 223 -4.72 12.54 -25.29
C ALA A 223 -4.95 11.08 -24.88
N TYR A 224 -6.09 10.48 -25.27
CA TYR A 224 -6.37 9.07 -25.03
C TYR A 224 -5.34 8.20 -25.76
N VAL A 225 -5.13 8.46 -27.05
CA VAL A 225 -4.18 7.70 -27.89
C VAL A 225 -2.77 7.77 -27.32
N ALA A 226 -2.31 8.97 -26.96
CA ALA A 226 -0.98 9.16 -26.36
C ALA A 226 -0.83 8.40 -25.04
N MET A 227 -1.83 8.45 -24.16
CA MET A 227 -1.79 7.75 -22.88
C MET A 227 -1.84 6.23 -23.03
N ALA A 228 -2.68 5.71 -23.92
CA ALA A 228 -2.75 4.28 -24.23
C ALA A 228 -1.42 3.76 -24.83
N GLN A 229 -0.79 4.55 -25.71
CA GLN A 229 0.54 4.22 -26.25
C GLN A 229 1.63 4.25 -25.18
N HIS A 230 1.60 5.24 -24.27
CA HIS A 230 2.54 5.32 -23.16
C HIS A 230 2.45 4.06 -22.27
N TYR A 231 1.24 3.66 -21.87
CA TYR A 231 1.04 2.40 -21.15
C TYR A 231 1.53 1.20 -21.96
N GLY A 232 1.17 1.10 -23.24
CA GLY A 232 1.63 0.02 -24.11
C GLY A 232 3.15 -0.11 -24.20
N ASN A 233 3.89 1.00 -24.16
CA ASN A 233 5.35 1.01 -24.18
C ASN A 233 5.97 0.59 -22.84
N LEU A 234 5.35 0.97 -21.71
CA LEU A 234 5.79 0.53 -20.37
C LEU A 234 5.71 -0.99 -20.21
N TRP A 235 4.74 -1.64 -20.85
CA TRP A 235 4.60 -3.10 -20.84
C TRP A 235 5.54 -3.81 -21.83
N ARG A 236 6.05 -3.12 -22.85
CA ARG A 236 6.88 -3.72 -23.92
C ARG A 236 8.39 -3.58 -23.70
N ASN A 237 8.83 -2.62 -22.90
CA ASN A 237 10.25 -2.43 -22.55
C ASN A 237 10.46 -2.73 -21.05
N PRO A 238 10.69 -4.00 -20.68
CA PRO A 238 11.08 -4.41 -19.33
C PRO A 238 12.49 -3.98 -18.94
#